data_AF-A0A1E4MC95-F1
#
_entry.id   AF-A0A1E4MC95-F1
#
_cell.length_a   1.000
_cell.length_b   1.000
_cell.length_c   1.000
_cell.angle_alpha   90.00
_cell.angle_beta   90.00
_cell.angle_gamma   90.00
#
_symmetry.space_group_name_H-M   'P 1'
#
loop_
_entity.id
_entity.type
_entity.pdbx_description
1 polymer ?
#
loop_
_entity_poly.entity_id
_entity_poly.type
_entity_poly.pdbx_seq_one_letter_code
_entity_poly.pdbx_strand_id
1 'polypeptide(L)'
;MIANNVGIVGRRDHDMRDVGKLISRAAWVGDTPRLADDPRNSVTIGADVWIGFGAIVLSGITIGRGAIIAAGAVVSEDVPPYAIMSGNPASRIGMRFTPEQVIEHEAAMGAGAA
;
A
#
# COMPACT_ATOMS: atom_id res chain seq x y z
N MET A 1 -5.52 10.38 -1.81
CA MET A 1 -4.69 11.18 -2.73
C MET A 1 -3.35 10.48 -2.97
N ILE A 2 -2.98 10.26 -4.23
CA ILE A 2 -1.73 9.61 -4.62
C ILE A 2 -0.91 10.63 -5.42
N ALA A 3 0.31 10.93 -4.97
CA ALA A 3 1.20 11.85 -5.66
C ALA A 3 1.78 11.23 -6.94
N ASN A 4 2.46 12.04 -7.74
CA ASN A 4 3.17 11.57 -8.93
C ASN A 4 4.27 10.56 -8.58
N ASN A 5 4.60 9.69 -9.54
CA ASN A 5 5.68 8.71 -9.44
C ASN A 5 5.54 7.73 -8.27
N VAL A 6 4.32 7.46 -7.80
CA VAL A 6 4.06 6.39 -6.85
C VAL A 6 4.02 5.05 -7.60
N GLY A 7 4.80 4.08 -7.14
CA GLY A 7 4.81 2.73 -7.67
C GLY A 7 3.97 1.78 -6.83
N ILE A 8 2.97 1.13 -7.43
CA ILE A 8 2.31 -0.04 -6.85
C ILE A 8 2.92 -1.26 -7.55
N VAL A 9 3.63 -2.09 -6.80
CA VAL A 9 4.50 -3.14 -7.38
C VAL A 9 4.03 -4.52 -6.92
N GLY A 10 3.76 -5.40 -7.89
CA GLY A 10 3.36 -6.78 -7.63
C GLY A 10 4.53 -7.61 -7.07
N ARG A 11 4.31 -8.31 -5.96
CA ARG A 11 5.31 -9.25 -5.41
C ARG A 11 5.54 -10.48 -6.30
N ARG A 12 4.69 -10.67 -7.31
CA ARG A 12 4.71 -11.80 -8.26
C ARG A 12 4.90 -11.33 -9.69
N ASP A 13 5.33 -10.09 -9.88
CA ASP A 13 5.79 -9.59 -11.17
C ASP A 13 7.14 -10.24 -11.44
N HIS A 14 7.18 -11.18 -12.39
CA HIS A 14 8.24 -12.18 -12.53
C HIS A 14 8.35 -13.13 -11.33
N ASP A 15 7.43 -14.10 -11.20
CA ASP A 15 7.41 -15.06 -10.10
C ASP A 15 8.72 -15.89 -10.06
N MET A 16 9.66 -15.46 -9.21
CA MET A 16 10.99 -16.06 -9.02
C MET A 16 10.96 -17.51 -8.52
N ARG A 17 9.77 -18.06 -8.27
CA ARG A 17 9.56 -19.47 -7.91
C ARG A 17 9.32 -20.36 -9.14
N ASP A 18 9.16 -19.79 -10.33
CA ASP A 18 8.98 -20.54 -11.59
C ASP A 18 10.30 -21.21 -12.01
N VAL A 19 10.59 -22.38 -11.42
CA VAL A 19 11.78 -23.16 -11.72
C VAL A 19 11.81 -23.55 -13.20
N GLY A 20 12.97 -23.38 -13.85
CA GLY A 20 13.19 -23.76 -15.24
C GLY A 20 12.84 -22.67 -16.27
N LYS A 21 12.39 -21.49 -15.83
CA LYS A 21 12.15 -20.33 -16.71
C LYS A 21 13.20 -19.25 -16.48
N LEU A 22 13.51 -18.49 -17.52
CA LEU A 22 14.22 -17.21 -17.39
C LEU A 22 13.33 -16.21 -16.66
N ILE A 23 13.89 -15.27 -15.91
CA ILE A 23 13.09 -14.21 -15.23
C ILE A 23 12.21 -13.45 -16.22
N SER A 24 12.71 -13.15 -17.42
CA SER A 24 11.94 -12.52 -18.50
C SER A 24 10.80 -13.38 -19.06
N ARG A 25 10.73 -14.65 -18.68
CA ARG A 25 9.69 -15.63 -19.07
C ARG A 25 8.95 -16.21 -17.85
N ALA A 26 9.30 -15.79 -16.64
CA ALA A 26 8.60 -16.20 -15.43
C ALA A 26 7.20 -15.60 -15.42
N ALA A 27 6.24 -16.30 -14.82
CA ALA A 27 4.86 -15.84 -14.79
C ALA A 27 4.74 -14.44 -14.15
N TRP A 28 3.93 -13.60 -14.76
CA TRP A 28 3.53 -12.28 -14.29
C TRP A 28 2.15 -12.34 -13.61
N VAL A 29 1.84 -11.35 -12.76
CA VAL A 29 0.50 -11.22 -12.16
C VAL A 29 -0.54 -11.08 -13.28
N GLY A 30 -1.47 -12.03 -13.36
CA GLY A 30 -2.50 -12.07 -14.42
C GLY A 30 -2.26 -13.12 -15.50
N ASP A 31 -1.07 -13.70 -15.61
CA ASP A 31 -0.77 -14.73 -16.63
C ASP A 31 -1.50 -16.06 -16.37
N THR A 32 -1.90 -16.31 -15.13
CA THR A 32 -2.62 -17.52 -14.74
C THR A 32 -3.79 -17.15 -13.82
N PRO A 33 -4.91 -17.90 -13.83
CA PRO A 33 -6.02 -17.66 -12.90
C PRO A 33 -5.56 -17.61 -11.45
N ARG A 34 -4.65 -18.50 -11.06
CA ARG A 34 -4.02 -18.54 -9.73
C ARG A 34 -3.37 -17.19 -9.34
N LEU A 35 -2.71 -16.52 -10.27
CA LEU A 35 -2.05 -15.24 -10.01
C LEU A 35 -2.99 -14.05 -10.20
N ALA A 36 -3.96 -14.16 -11.10
CA ALA A 36 -4.96 -13.11 -11.31
C ALA A 36 -5.85 -12.92 -10.07
N ASP A 37 -6.28 -14.02 -9.45
CA ASP A 37 -7.27 -14.01 -8.37
C ASP A 37 -6.65 -14.01 -6.95
N ASP A 38 -5.32 -13.95 -6.85
CA ASP A 38 -4.65 -13.95 -5.53
C ASP A 38 -4.77 -12.55 -4.90
N PRO A 39 -5.48 -12.40 -3.75
CA PRO A 39 -5.64 -11.10 -3.10
C PRO A 39 -4.30 -10.48 -2.70
N ARG A 40 -3.24 -11.29 -2.54
CA ARG A 40 -1.87 -10.81 -2.27
C ARG A 40 -1.23 -10.06 -3.45
N ASN A 41 -1.88 -10.05 -4.61
CA ASN A 41 -1.46 -9.29 -5.78
C ASN A 41 -2.20 -7.96 -5.93
N SER A 42 -3.04 -7.59 -4.95
CA SER A 42 -3.75 -6.30 -4.91
C SER A 42 -3.27 -5.43 -3.74
N VAL A 43 -3.43 -4.10 -3.82
CA VAL A 43 -3.25 -3.19 -2.68
C VAL A 43 -4.59 -2.56 -2.37
N THR A 44 -5.03 -2.66 -1.11
CA THR A 44 -6.22 -1.96 -0.64
C THR A 44 -5.80 -0.62 -0.06
N ILE A 45 -6.35 0.48 -0.55
CA ILE A 45 -6.07 1.83 -0.04
C ILE A 45 -7.35 2.39 0.56
N GLY A 46 -7.33 2.66 1.86
CA GLY A 46 -8.46 3.26 2.57
C GLY A 46 -8.72 4.71 2.16
N ALA A 47 -9.88 5.22 2.57
CA ALA A 47 -10.26 6.62 2.35
C ALA A 47 -9.27 7.59 3.01
N ASP A 48 -9.15 8.81 2.47
CA ASP A 48 -8.33 9.90 3.04
C ASP A 48 -6.83 9.57 3.24
N VAL A 49 -6.30 8.59 2.50
CA VAL A 49 -4.86 8.28 2.51
C VAL A 49 -4.09 9.30 1.67
N TRP A 50 -2.91 9.72 2.12
CA TRP A 50 -1.93 10.42 1.28
C TRP A 50 -0.71 9.53 1.04
N ILE A 51 -0.41 9.25 -0.24
CA ILE A 51 0.85 8.64 -0.66
C ILE A 51 1.76 9.68 -1.32
N GLY A 52 2.92 9.93 -0.71
CA GLY A 52 3.90 10.92 -1.12
C GLY A 52 4.65 10.54 -2.41
N PHE A 53 5.24 11.56 -3.05
CA PHE A 53 5.95 11.41 -4.33
C PHE A 53 7.02 10.31 -4.27
N GLY A 54 7.11 9.47 -5.30
CA GLY A 54 8.17 8.47 -5.40
C GLY A 54 8.05 7.29 -4.43
N ALA A 55 6.98 7.20 -3.63
CA ALA A 55 6.79 6.07 -2.73
C ALA A 55 6.51 4.78 -3.52
N ILE A 56 6.97 3.65 -3.00
CA ILE A 56 6.77 2.32 -3.54
C ILE A 56 5.94 1.51 -2.54
N VAL A 57 4.86 0.90 -3.01
CA VAL A 57 3.94 0.08 -2.22
C VAL A 57 3.89 -1.33 -2.80
N LEU A 58 4.25 -2.33 -2.00
CA LEU A 58 4.23 -3.72 -2.45
C LEU A 58 2.83 -4.33 -2.33
N SER A 59 2.43 -5.11 -3.34
CA SER A 59 1.12 -5.78 -3.40
C SER A 59 0.88 -6.73 -2.24
N GLY A 60 -0.38 -6.84 -1.81
CA GLY A 60 -0.84 -7.75 -0.78
C GLY A 60 -0.87 -7.12 0.60
N ILE A 61 -1.07 -5.80 0.66
CA ILE A 61 -1.18 -5.04 1.90
C ILE A 61 -2.43 -4.16 1.87
N THR A 62 -2.84 -3.73 3.05
CA THR A 62 -3.87 -2.72 3.27
C THR A 62 -3.24 -1.45 3.84
N ILE A 63 -3.50 -0.31 3.19
CA ILE A 63 -3.21 1.00 3.75
C ILE A 63 -4.47 1.51 4.43
N GLY A 64 -4.43 1.57 5.76
CA GLY A 64 -5.54 2.06 6.58
C GLY A 64 -5.90 3.51 6.26
N ARG A 65 -7.18 3.84 6.44
CA ARG A 65 -7.69 5.18 6.16
C ARG A 65 -6.91 6.28 6.89
N GLY A 66 -6.86 7.47 6.30
CA GLY A 66 -6.20 8.63 6.91
C GLY A 66 -4.68 8.52 7.04
N ALA A 67 -4.08 7.39 6.64
CA ALA A 67 -2.65 7.16 6.75
C ALA A 67 -1.84 8.03 5.78
N ILE A 68 -0.59 8.30 6.16
CA ILE A 68 0.36 9.09 5.39
C ILE A 68 1.57 8.23 5.06
N ILE A 69 1.87 8.10 3.77
CA ILE A 69 3.10 7.48 3.30
C ILE A 69 4.03 8.59 2.84
N ALA A 70 5.18 8.74 3.49
CA ALA A 70 6.16 9.77 3.15
C ALA A 70 6.74 9.57 1.74
N ALA A 71 7.23 10.64 1.15
CA ALA A 71 7.89 10.59 -0.15
C ALA A 71 9.08 9.61 -0.14
N GLY A 72 9.22 8.82 -1.21
CA GLY A 72 10.29 7.83 -1.37
C GLY A 72 10.23 6.62 -0.42
N ALA A 73 9.18 6.48 0.39
CA ALA A 73 9.05 5.34 1.30
C ALA A 73 8.80 4.02 0.54
N VAL A 74 9.35 2.90 1.02
CA VAL A 74 9.08 1.55 0.50
C VAL A 74 8.27 0.76 1.50
N VAL A 75 6.96 0.64 1.25
CA VAL A 75 5.98 0.05 2.15
C VAL A 75 5.74 -1.41 1.76
N SER A 76 6.02 -2.31 2.70
CA SER A 76 5.94 -3.76 2.50
C SER A 76 5.08 -4.47 3.55
N GLU A 77 4.37 -3.75 4.40
CA GLU A 77 3.49 -4.32 5.43
C GLU A 77 2.22 -3.47 5.57
N ASP A 78 1.19 -4.05 6.18
CA ASP A 78 -0.08 -3.36 6.43
C ASP A 78 0.15 -2.08 7.24
N VAL A 79 -0.52 -1.01 6.83
CA VAL A 79 -0.40 0.31 7.46
C VAL A 79 -1.63 0.57 8.32
N PRO A 80 -1.48 0.78 9.64
CA PRO A 80 -2.61 1.11 10.50
C PRO A 80 -3.30 2.41 10.07
N PRO A 81 -4.62 2.57 10.33
CA PRO A 81 -5.31 3.83 10.12
C PRO A 81 -4.59 4.99 10.80
N TYR A 82 -4.51 6.14 10.12
CA TYR A 82 -3.85 7.37 10.59
C TYR A 82 -2.35 7.25 10.89
N ALA A 83 -1.70 6.11 10.59
CA ALA A 83 -0.25 5.98 10.78
C ALA A 83 0.53 6.82 9.75
N ILE A 84 1.72 7.28 10.15
CA ILE A 84 2.70 7.90 9.27
C ILE A 84 3.84 6.91 9.05
N MET A 85 4.03 6.49 7.80
CA MET A 85 5.08 5.55 7.39
C MET A 85 6.18 6.28 6.61
N SER A 86 7.44 5.97 6.89
CA SER A 86 8.60 6.54 6.18
C SER A 86 9.80 5.59 6.19
N GLY A 87 10.67 5.71 5.17
CA GLY A 87 11.91 4.94 5.06
C GLY A 87 11.87 3.82 4.02
N ASN A 88 13.00 3.11 3.90
CA ASN A 88 13.16 1.91 3.07
C ASN A 88 14.04 0.89 3.83
N PRO A 89 13.46 -0.15 4.45
CA PRO A 89 12.02 -0.42 4.53
C PRO A 89 11.27 0.66 5.33
N ALA A 90 10.02 0.93 4.96
CA ALA A 90 9.21 1.93 5.66
C ALA A 90 8.79 1.41 7.03
N SER A 91 8.95 2.25 8.05
CA SER A 91 8.51 1.99 9.42
C SER A 91 7.55 3.07 9.87
N ARG A 92 6.71 2.75 10.86
CA ARG A 92 5.84 3.75 11.51
C ARG A 92 6.71 4.76 12.27
N ILE A 93 6.67 6.02 11.85
CA ILE A 93 7.37 7.13 12.51
C ILE A 93 6.46 7.99 13.39
N GLY A 94 5.15 7.81 13.29
CA GLY A 94 4.18 8.56 14.08
C GLY A 94 2.74 8.27 13.69
N MET A 95 1.84 9.09 14.24
CA MET A 95 0.42 9.12 13.91
C MET A 95 0.07 10.52 13.39
N ARG A 96 -0.83 10.60 12.41
CA ARG A 96 -1.34 11.86 11.87
C ARG A 96 -2.05 12.69 12.95
N PHE A 97 -2.76 12.01 13.85
CA PHE A 97 -3.62 12.59 14.88
C PHE A 97 -3.48 11.84 16.22
N THR A 98 -3.80 12.51 17.33
CA THR A 98 -4.04 11.85 18.63
C THR A 98 -5.36 11.07 18.59
N PRO A 99 -5.62 10.15 19.55
CA PRO A 99 -6.89 9.42 19.60
C PRO A 99 -8.12 10.33 19.64
N GLU A 100 -8.07 11.44 20.38
CA GLU A 100 -9.16 12.42 20.49
C GLU A 100 -9.39 13.13 19.16
N GLN A 101 -8.31 13.51 18.47
CA GLN A 101 -8.38 14.14 17.16
C GLN A 101 -8.89 13.18 16.07
N VAL A 102 -8.60 11.87 16.18
CA VAL A 102 -9.21 10.87 15.31
C VAL A 102 -10.73 10.87 15.49
N ILE A 103 -11.23 10.84 16.73
CA ILE A 103 -12.68 10.88 17.00
C ILE A 103 -13.31 12.15 16.42
N GLU A 104 -12.68 13.31 16.64
CA GLU A 104 -13.14 14.59 16.11
C GLU A 104 -13.19 14.59 14.57
N HIS A 105 -12.12 14.13 13.92
CA HIS A 105 -12.05 14.03 12.46
C HIS A 105 -13.11 13.08 11.90
N GLU A 106 -13.31 11.93 12.53
CA GLU A 106 -14.34 10.97 12.13
C GLU A 106 -15.76 11.52 12.27
N ALA A 107 -16.04 12.22 13.38
CA ALA A 107 -17.32 12.89 13.58
C ALA A 107 -17.56 13.99 12.53
N ALA A 108 -16.51 14.76 12.18
CA ALA A 108 -16.60 15.85 11.21
C ALA A 108 -16.80 15.37 9.77
N MET A 109 -16.23 14.21 9.40
CA MET A 109 -16.38 13.63 8.06
C MET A 109 -17.75 12.96 7.85
N GLY A 110 -18.52 12.72 8.91
CA GLY A 110 -19.77 11.96 8.88
C GLY A 110 -19.56 10.47 8.54
N ALA A 111 -20.59 9.65 8.72
CA ALA A 111 -20.54 8.20 8.46
C ALA A 111 -20.41 7.80 6.97
N GLY A 112 -19.98 8.72 6.09
CA GLY A 112 -20.15 8.61 4.63
C GLY A 112 -18.88 8.78 3.80
N ALA A 113 -17.68 8.75 4.37
CA ALA A 113 -16.43 8.77 3.59
C ALA A 113 -15.94 7.36 3.22
N ALA A 114 -16.85 6.51 2.71
CA ALA A 114 -16.57 5.17 2.20
C ALA A 114 -16.50 5.16 0.66
#